data_AF-A0A089L5L4-F1
#
_entry.id   AF-A0A089L5L4-F1
#
_cell.length_a   1.000
_cell.length_b   1.000
_cell.length_c   1.000
_cell.angle_alpha   90.00
_cell.angle_beta   90.00
_cell.angle_gamma   90.00
#
_symmetry.space_group_name_H-M   'P 1'
#
loop_
_entity.id
_entity.type
_entity.pdbx_description
1 polymer ?
#
loop_
_entity_poly.entity_id
_entity_poly.type
_entity_poly.pdbx_seq_one_letter_code
_entity_poly.pdbx_strand_id
1 'polypeptide(L)'
;MIERSSFKMIVKALLKTVASMSPSAILLMVLIHYFPYTGLARIITVPTTLVINVLFIAIGHPLSLRLKRLHYKVLLWLLIIIITVAVTLFMYPQESGPAVVDILWDKLAGK
;
A
#
# COMPACT_ATOMS: atom_id res chain seq x y z
N MET A 1 20.32 30.06 -2.40
CA MET A 1 20.95 28.71 -2.32
C MET A 1 20.16 27.69 -1.48
N ILE A 2 19.30 28.12 -0.54
CA ILE A 2 18.49 27.25 0.34
C ILE A 2 17.33 26.56 -0.41
N GLU A 3 16.72 27.23 -1.39
CA GLU A 3 15.53 26.75 -2.12
C GLU A 3 15.77 25.47 -2.95
N ARG A 4 16.96 25.35 -3.57
CA ARG A 4 17.36 24.15 -4.32
C ARG A 4 17.54 22.91 -3.42
N SER A 5 17.87 23.08 -2.15
CA SER A 5 18.04 21.98 -1.20
C SER A 5 16.68 21.40 -0.80
N SER A 6 15.72 22.27 -0.44
CA SER A 6 14.35 21.88 -0.11
C SER A 6 13.65 21.19 -1.27
N PHE A 7 13.82 21.70 -2.49
CA PHE A 7 13.26 21.08 -3.70
C PHE A 7 13.75 19.64 -3.89
N LYS A 8 15.06 19.38 -3.78
CA LYS A 8 15.62 18.02 -3.91
C LYS A 8 15.09 17.06 -2.83
N MET A 9 14.90 17.54 -1.60
CA MET A 9 14.33 16.73 -0.52
C MET A 9 12.89 16.34 -0.80
N ILE A 10 12.07 17.30 -1.28
CA ILE A 10 10.68 17.06 -1.65
C ILE A 10 10.59 16.03 -2.78
N VAL A 11 11.35 16.21 -3.86
CA VAL A 11 11.36 15.26 -4.99
C VAL A 11 11.76 13.86 -4.54
N LYS A 12 12.78 13.73 -3.68
CA LYS A 12 13.20 12.43 -3.14
C LYS A 12 12.12 11.78 -2.28
N ALA A 13 11.39 12.56 -1.48
CA ALA A 13 10.27 12.05 -0.69
C ALA A 13 9.13 11.58 -1.60
N LEU A 14 8.77 12.36 -2.63
CA LEU A 14 7.75 12.00 -3.61
C LEU A 14 8.09 10.71 -4.36
N LEU A 15 9.33 10.58 -4.87
CA LEU A 15 9.79 9.37 -5.57
C LEU A 15 9.70 8.14 -4.67
N LYS A 16 10.11 8.25 -3.40
CA LYS A 16 9.98 7.17 -2.43
C LYS A 16 8.52 6.81 -2.17
N THR A 17 7.63 7.79 -2.10
CA THR A 17 6.20 7.55 -1.91
C THR A 17 5.62 6.80 -3.11
N VAL A 18 5.89 7.25 -4.34
CA VAL A 18 5.47 6.58 -5.57
C VAL A 18 6.02 5.14 -5.64
N ALA A 19 7.30 4.95 -5.34
CA ALA A 19 7.91 3.63 -5.31
C ALA A 19 7.27 2.71 -4.25
N SER A 20 6.99 3.24 -3.06
CA SER A 20 6.37 2.48 -1.96
C SER A 20 4.89 2.14 -2.22
N MET A 21 4.21 2.93 -3.08
CA MET A 21 2.85 2.66 -3.53
C MET A 21 2.78 1.57 -4.61
N SER A 22 3.88 1.31 -5.33
CA SER A 22 3.89 0.37 -6.46
C SER A 22 3.37 -1.04 -6.12
N PRO A 23 3.69 -1.66 -4.96
CA PRO A 23 3.19 -3.00 -4.66
C PRO A 23 1.67 -3.03 -4.47
N SER A 24 1.12 -2.02 -3.79
CA SER A 24 -0.33 -1.89 -3.59
C SER A 24 -1.05 -1.59 -4.92
N ALA A 25 -0.47 -0.76 -5.78
CA ALA A 25 -1.04 -0.47 -7.10
C ALA A 25 -1.06 -1.72 -8.00
N ILE A 26 0.05 -2.47 -8.05
CA ILE A 26 0.13 -3.74 -8.79
C ILE A 26 -0.90 -4.73 -8.25
N LEU A 27 -1.00 -4.86 -6.92
CA LEU A 27 -1.98 -5.74 -6.30
C LEU A 27 -3.42 -5.32 -6.63
N LEU A 28 -3.75 -4.03 -6.57
CA LEU A 28 -5.08 -3.56 -6.97
C LEU A 28 -5.40 -3.93 -8.42
N MET A 29 -4.45 -3.81 -9.35
CA MET A 29 -4.64 -4.24 -10.74
C MET A 29 -4.94 -5.74 -10.84
N VAL A 30 -4.18 -6.57 -10.10
CA VAL A 30 -4.41 -8.02 -10.03
C VAL A 30 -5.80 -8.31 -9.46
N LEU A 31 -6.18 -7.68 -8.37
CA LEU A 31 -7.49 -7.90 -7.73
C LEU A 31 -8.65 -7.47 -8.63
N ILE A 32 -8.52 -6.35 -9.34
CA ILE A 32 -9.51 -5.88 -10.32
C ILE A 32 -9.70 -6.89 -11.45
N HIS A 33 -8.62 -7.53 -11.91
CA HIS A 33 -8.68 -8.51 -12.98
C HIS A 33 -9.29 -9.84 -12.54
N TYR A 34 -8.86 -10.38 -11.40
CA TYR A 34 -9.27 -11.72 -10.94
C TYR A 34 -10.56 -11.72 -10.10
N PHE A 35 -10.94 -10.60 -9.50
CA PHE A 35 -12.12 -10.49 -8.64
C PHE A 35 -13.05 -9.35 -9.13
N PRO A 36 -13.79 -9.58 -10.22
CA PRO A 36 -14.59 -8.55 -10.89
C PRO A 36 -15.92 -8.21 -10.17
N TYR A 37 -16.32 -9.01 -9.18
CA TYR A 37 -17.59 -8.90 -8.41
C TYR A 37 -17.61 -7.74 -7.40
N THR A 38 -17.24 -6.56 -7.87
CA THR A 38 -16.87 -5.41 -7.04
C THR A 38 -17.36 -4.08 -7.62
N GLY A 39 -18.48 -4.13 -8.36
CA GLY A 39 -19.01 -3.09 -9.24
C GLY A 39 -18.92 -1.66 -8.69
N LEU A 40 -19.88 -1.29 -7.85
CA LEU A 40 -20.01 0.07 -7.30
C LEU A 40 -19.08 0.29 -6.11
N ALA A 41 -18.86 -0.73 -5.29
CA ALA A 41 -18.02 -0.66 -4.11
C ALA A 41 -16.57 -0.24 -4.42
N ARG A 42 -16.04 -0.60 -5.60
CA ARG A 42 -14.70 -0.15 -6.07
C ARG A 42 -14.57 1.37 -6.14
N ILE A 43 -15.63 2.08 -6.51
CA ILE A 43 -15.59 3.54 -6.69
C ILE A 43 -15.22 4.24 -5.39
N ILE A 44 -15.64 3.70 -4.25
CA ILE A 44 -15.34 4.26 -2.92
C ILE A 44 -14.08 3.60 -2.34
N THR A 45 -14.02 2.27 -2.35
CA THR A 45 -12.99 1.51 -1.63
C THR A 45 -11.60 1.68 -2.22
N VAL A 46 -11.44 1.78 -3.55
CA VAL A 46 -10.12 1.94 -4.18
C VAL A 46 -9.51 3.29 -3.80
N PRO A 47 -10.19 4.44 -3.96
CA PRO A 47 -9.68 5.72 -3.45
C PRO A 47 -9.39 5.71 -1.95
N THR A 48 -10.28 5.15 -1.13
CA THR A 48 -10.08 5.09 0.33
C THR A 48 -8.84 4.27 0.70
N THR A 49 -8.63 3.12 0.04
CA THR A 49 -7.44 2.27 0.23
C THR A 49 -6.16 3.02 -0.13
N LEU A 50 -6.16 3.76 -1.25
CA LEU A 50 -5.01 4.58 -1.66
C LEU A 50 -4.70 5.67 -0.63
N VAL A 51 -5.72 6.37 -0.12
CA VAL A 51 -5.55 7.38 0.93
C VAL A 51 -4.92 6.77 2.18
N ILE A 52 -5.43 5.64 2.66
CA ILE A 52 -4.91 4.96 3.85
C ILE A 52 -3.45 4.51 3.64
N ASN A 53 -3.12 3.96 2.47
CA ASN A 53 -1.75 3.55 2.16
C ASN A 53 -0.79 4.74 2.07
N VAL A 54 -1.24 5.86 1.51
CA VAL A 54 -0.47 7.11 1.52
C VAL A 54 -0.23 7.59 2.95
N LEU A 55 -1.20 7.48 3.86
CA LEU A 55 -1.01 7.85 5.27
C LEU A 55 0.05 6.98 5.95
N PHE A 56 0.02 5.66 5.76
CA PHE A 56 1.06 4.77 6.30
C PHE A 56 2.46 5.13 5.78
N ILE A 57 2.59 5.39 4.49
CA ILE A 57 3.86 5.80 3.87
C ILE A 57 4.31 7.17 4.39
N ALA A 58 3.38 8.12 4.52
CA ALA A 58 3.65 9.46 5.04
C ALA A 58 4.14 9.43 6.49
N ILE A 59 3.61 8.54 7.33
CA ILE A 59 4.08 8.29 8.71
C ILE A 59 5.44 7.59 8.71
N GLY A 60 5.67 6.69 7.75
CA GLY A 60 6.92 5.96 7.58
C GLY A 60 8.13 6.87 7.31
N HIS A 61 7.94 7.95 6.55
CA HIS A 61 9.01 8.90 6.22
C HIS A 61 9.69 9.53 7.45
N PRO A 62 9.01 10.28 8.34
CA PRO A 62 9.62 10.88 9.52
C PRO A 62 10.16 9.83 10.48
N LEU A 63 9.51 8.66 10.59
CA LEU A 63 10.01 7.56 11.41
C LEU A 63 11.34 7.03 10.86
N SER A 64 11.47 6.88 9.54
CA SER A 64 12.71 6.43 8.89
C SER A 64 13.88 7.40 9.07
N LEU A 65 13.60 8.70 9.24
CA LEU A 65 14.61 9.73 9.52
C LEU A 65 15.16 9.62 10.94
N ARG A 66 14.34 9.17 11.91
CA ARG A 66 14.76 8.96 13.31
C ARG A 66 15.65 7.74 13.49
N LEU A 67 15.60 6.79 12.56
CA LEU A 67 16.41 5.57 12.60
C LEU A 67 17.83 5.86 12.10
N LYS A 68 18.85 5.53 12.91
CA LYS A 68 20.26 5.74 12.53
C LYS A 68 20.82 4.64 11.64
N ARG A 69 20.47 3.38 11.92
CA ARG A 69 21.03 2.21 11.22
C ARG A 69 20.21 1.83 10.00
N LEU A 70 20.89 1.43 8.91
CA LEU A 70 20.26 1.09 7.63
C LEU A 70 19.29 -0.10 7.75
N HIS A 71 19.65 -1.17 8.48
CA HIS A 71 18.81 -2.35 8.62
C HIS A 71 17.44 -2.04 9.25
N TYR A 72 17.38 -1.13 10.24
CA TYR A 72 16.10 -0.73 10.81
C TYR A 72 15.24 0.06 9.83
N LYS A 73 15.85 0.87 8.95
CA LYS A 73 15.13 1.56 7.87
C LYS A 73 14.54 0.55 6.89
N VAL A 74 15.33 -0.44 6.48
CA VAL A 74 14.87 -1.49 5.57
C VAL A 74 13.72 -2.27 6.21
N LEU A 75 13.86 -2.68 7.47
CA LEU A 75 12.80 -3.39 8.20
C LEU A 75 11.51 -2.56 8.30
N LEU A 76 11.63 -1.26 8.61
CA LEU A 76 10.49 -0.35 8.64
C LEU A 76 9.77 -0.28 7.29
N TRP A 77 10.52 -0.11 6.19
CA TRP A 77 9.92 -0.03 4.86
C TRP A 77 9.31 -1.35 4.40
N LEU A 78 9.92 -2.49 4.74
CA LEU A 78 9.33 -3.81 4.53
C LEU A 78 8.01 -3.95 5.29
N LEU A 79 7.97 -3.54 6.56
CA LEU A 79 6.76 -3.57 7.36
C LEU A 79 5.66 -2.67 6.76
N ILE A 80 6.01 -1.46 6.30
CA ILE A 80 5.06 -0.57 5.63
C ILE A 80 4.50 -1.22 4.37
N ILE A 81 5.34 -1.85 3.54
CA ILE A 81 4.88 -2.55 2.33
C ILE A 81 3.93 -3.70 2.68
N ILE A 82 4.26 -4.50 3.70
CA ILE A 82 3.38 -5.58 4.17
C ILE A 82 2.04 -5.03 4.64
N ILE A 83 2.05 -3.94 5.41
CA ILE A 83 0.83 -3.29 5.90
C ILE A 83 0.00 -2.75 4.73
N THR A 84 0.62 -2.07 3.76
CA THR A 84 -0.14 -1.51 2.63
C THR A 84 -0.74 -2.59 1.73
N VAL A 85 -0.02 -3.70 1.55
CA VAL A 85 -0.54 -4.90 0.85
C VAL A 85 -1.69 -5.52 1.63
N ALA A 86 -1.54 -5.69 2.95
CA ALA A 86 -2.60 -6.24 3.81
C ALA A 86 -3.86 -5.36 3.76
N VAL A 87 -3.71 -4.05 3.97
CA VAL A 87 -4.82 -3.07 3.85
C VAL A 87 -5.50 -3.20 2.49
N THR A 88 -4.71 -3.32 1.41
CA THR A 88 -5.25 -3.51 0.06
C THR A 88 -6.11 -4.77 -0.04
N LEU A 89 -5.65 -5.91 0.50
CA LEU A 89 -6.41 -7.16 0.48
C LEU A 89 -7.69 -7.09 1.33
N PHE A 90 -7.59 -6.57 2.56
CA PHE A 90 -8.71 -6.51 3.51
C PHE A 90 -9.78 -5.51 3.08
N MET A 91 -9.38 -4.41 2.44
CA MET A 91 -10.32 -3.37 2.01
C MET A 91 -10.85 -3.57 0.59
N TYR A 92 -10.30 -4.52 -0.17
CA TYR A 92 -10.81 -4.81 -1.50
C TYR A 92 -12.23 -5.39 -1.36
N PRO A 93 -13.25 -4.73 -1.93
CA PRO A 93 -14.63 -5.14 -1.72
C PRO A 93 -14.89 -6.49 -2.40
N GLN A 94 -15.96 -7.16 -1.98
CA GLN A 94 -16.66 -8.21 -2.72
C GLN A 94 -18.14 -7.98 -2.48
N GLU A 95 -18.89 -7.59 -3.51
CA GLU A 95 -20.33 -7.34 -3.41
C GLU A 95 -21.13 -8.64 -3.40
N SER A 96 -20.61 -9.67 -4.07
CA SER A 96 -21.18 -11.01 -4.12
C SER A 96 -20.08 -12.04 -3.91
N GLY A 97 -20.30 -12.97 -2.98
CA GLY A 97 -19.35 -14.03 -2.66
C GLY A 97 -18.50 -13.73 -1.41
N PRO A 98 -17.62 -14.67 -1.03
CA PRO A 98 -16.74 -14.51 0.13
C PRO A 98 -15.70 -13.42 -0.11
N ALA A 99 -15.15 -12.85 0.97
CA ALA A 99 -14.11 -11.84 0.84
C ALA A 99 -12.86 -12.43 0.16
N VAL A 100 -12.09 -11.58 -0.53
CA VAL A 100 -10.85 -12.02 -1.21
C VAL A 100 -9.90 -12.71 -0.23
N VAL A 101 -9.82 -12.21 1.01
CA VAL A 101 -8.98 -12.79 2.06
C VAL A 101 -9.39 -14.23 2.36
N ASP A 102 -10.70 -14.49 2.46
CA ASP A 102 -11.22 -15.83 2.75
C ASP A 102 -10.89 -16.78 1.60
N ILE A 103 -11.11 -16.35 0.35
CA ILE A 103 -10.79 -17.13 -0.86
C ILE A 103 -9.30 -17.50 -0.91
N LEU A 104 -8.43 -16.54 -0.61
CA LEU A 104 -6.98 -16.78 -0.60
C LEU A 104 -6.58 -17.72 0.53
N TRP A 105 -7.17 -17.56 1.71
CA TRP A 105 -6.88 -18.40 2.86
C TRP A 105 -7.32 -19.84 2.65
N ASP A 106 -8.53 -20.07 2.13
CA ASP A 106 -9.02 -21.42 1.84
C ASP A 106 -8.11 -22.13 0.83
N LYS A 107 -7.72 -21.43 -0.25
CA LYS A 107 -6.75 -21.95 -1.23
C LYS A 107 -5.39 -22.29 -0.61
N LEU A 108 -4.88 -21.45 0.29
CA LEU A 108 -3.61 -21.70 0.98
C LEU A 108 -3.71 -22.85 1.98
N ALA A 109 -4.86 -23.01 2.62
CA ALA A 109 -5.16 -24.09 3.56
C ALA A 109 -5.46 -25.43 2.86
N GLY A 110 -5.51 -25.46 1.52
CA GLY A 110 -5.80 -26.65 0.72
C GLY A 110 -7.26 -27.11 0.81
N LYS A 111 -8.18 -26.18 1.07
CA LYS A 111 -9.63 -26.40 1.04
C LYS A 111 -10.20 -25.91 -0.28
#